data_AF-A0A8T5QYJ9-F1
#
_entry.id   AF-A0A8T5QYJ9-F1
#
_cell.length_a   1.000
_cell.length_b   1.000
_cell.length_c   1.000
_cell.angle_alpha   90.00
_cell.angle_beta   90.00
_cell.angle_gamma   90.00
#
_symmetry.space_group_name_H-M   'P 1'
#
loop_
_entity.id
_entity.type
_entity.pdbx_description
1 polymer ?
#
loop_
_entity_poly.entity_id
_entity_poly.type
_entity_poly.pdbx_seq_one_letter_code
_entity_poly.pdbx_strand_id
1 'polypeptide(L)' 'MAKFEEALERNYGRKFVCKICKAVIKGDTLKMLDKKLKCRSCGSKKLRTPRKK' A
#
# COMPACT_ATOMS: atom_id res chain seq x y z
N MET A 1 -18.34 -20.39 -8.05
CA MET A 1 -17.29 -20.05 -7.06
C MET A 1 -16.26 -19.18 -7.76
N ALA A 2 -16.54 -17.89 -7.88
CA ALA A 2 -15.66 -16.97 -8.60
C ALA A 2 -15.47 -15.72 -7.75
N LYS A 3 -14.28 -15.11 -7.87
CA LYS A 3 -13.83 -13.84 -7.28
C LYS A 3 -13.07 -13.92 -5.96
N PHE A 4 -11.96 -14.65 -5.96
CA PHE A 4 -10.87 -14.36 -5.00
C PHE A 4 -9.91 -13.30 -5.53
N GLU A 5 -9.68 -13.21 -6.85
CA GLU A 5 -8.77 -12.22 -7.45
C GLU A 5 -9.24 -10.78 -7.26
N GLU A 6 -10.52 -10.52 -7.50
CA GLU A 6 -11.11 -9.18 -7.35
C GLU A 6 -11.07 -8.67 -5.89
N ALA A 7 -11.18 -9.58 -4.92
CA ALA A 7 -11.05 -9.28 -3.49
C ALA A 7 -9.59 -9.03 -3.09
N LEU A 8 -8.64 -9.77 -3.68
CA LEU A 8 -7.21 -9.56 -3.48
C LEU A 8 -6.76 -8.21 -4.04
N GLU A 9 -7.22 -7.83 -5.23
CA GLU A 9 -6.95 -6.52 -5.81
C GLU A 9 -7.57 -5.39 -5.00
N ARG A 10 -8.81 -5.55 -4.53
CA ARG A 10 -9.46 -4.55 -3.66
C ARG A 10 -8.71 -4.35 -2.34
N ASN A 11 -8.25 -5.42 -1.70
CA ASN A 11 -7.66 -5.33 -0.35
C ASN A 11 -6.15 -5.07 -0.35
N TYR A 12 -5.42 -5.61 -1.33
CA TYR A 12 -3.96 -5.60 -1.34
C TYR A 12 -3.36 -4.92 -2.58
N GLY A 13 -4.13 -4.80 -3.67
CA GLY A 13 -3.68 -4.17 -4.91
C GLY A 13 -3.24 -2.73 -4.69
N ARG A 14 -1.93 -2.48 -4.88
CA ARG A 14 -1.30 -1.15 -4.86
C ARG A 14 -1.51 -0.37 -3.55
N LYS A 15 -1.96 -1.03 -2.47
CA LYS A 15 -2.16 -0.42 -1.16
C LYS A 15 -0.90 -0.56 -0.32
N PHE A 16 -0.51 0.52 0.34
CA PHE A 16 0.62 0.57 1.26
C PHE A 16 0.19 1.26 2.54
N VAL A 17 0.72 0.79 3.67
CA VAL A 17 0.46 1.37 4.99
C VAL A 17 1.70 2.15 5.41
N CYS A 18 1.53 3.38 5.87
CA CYS A 18 2.64 4.12 6.46
C CYS A 18 3.05 3.52 7.82
N LYS A 19 4.35 3.39 8.08
CA LYS A 19 4.84 2.92 9.38
C LYS A 19 4.65 3.94 10.52
N ILE A 20 4.49 5.23 10.18
CA ILE A 20 4.37 6.32 11.16
C ILE A 20 2.90 6.59 11.50
N CYS A 21 2.14 7.10 10.54
CA CYS A 21 0.75 7.50 10.76
C CYS A 21 -0.26 6.38 10.52
N LYS A 22 0.19 5.18 10.09
CA LYS A 22 -0.67 4.03 9.76
C LYS A 22 -1.69 4.29 8.64
N ALA A 23 -1.62 5.43 7.96
CA ALA A 23 -2.48 5.75 6.83
C ALA A 23 -2.27 4.75 5.67
N VAL A 24 -3.37 4.33 5.07
CA VAL A 24 -3.37 3.49 3.88
C VAL A 24 -3.35 4.39 2.66
N ILE A 25 -2.35 4.22 1.80
CA ILE A 25 -2.24 4.94 0.53
C ILE A 25 -2.27 3.95 -0.63
N LYS A 26 -2.88 4.37 -1.74
CA LYS A 26 -2.69 3.69 -3.02
C LYS A 26 -1.52 4.33 -3.75
N GLY A 27 -0.60 3.52 -4.25
CA GLY A 27 0.60 3.99 -4.93
C GLY A 27 1.14 2.97 -5.90
N ASP A 28 2.10 3.39 -6.72
CA ASP A 28 2.78 2.49 -7.63
C ASP A 28 3.84 1.65 -6.87
N THR A 29 3.90 0.36 -7.16
CA THR A 29 4.83 -0.59 -6.53
C THR A 29 6.28 -0.25 -6.85
N LEU A 30 6.58 0.16 -8.08
CA LEU A 30 7.94 0.53 -8.49
C LEU A 30 8.40 1.79 -7.74
N LYS A 31 7.51 2.79 -7.59
CA LYS A 31 7.81 4.00 -6.79
C LYS A 31 8.02 3.70 -5.30
N MET A 32 7.37 2.65 -4.76
CA MET A 32 7.55 2.22 -3.38
C MET A 32 8.90 1.52 -3.19
N LEU A 33 9.28 0.61 -4.10
CA LEU A 33 10.59 -0.05 -4.12
C LEU A 33 11.74 0.97 -4.24
N ASP A 34 11.56 1.97 -5.09
CA ASP A 34 12.51 3.05 -5.33
C ASP A 34 12.48 4.15 -4.24
N LYS A 35 11.71 3.96 -3.16
CA LYS A 35 11.56 4.92 -2.02
C LYS A 35 11.14 6.34 -2.44
N LYS A 36 10.56 6.50 -3.62
CA LYS A 36 10.02 7.77 -4.13
C LYS A 36 8.57 8.01 -3.69
N LEU A 37 7.86 6.96 -3.27
CA LEU A 37 6.50 7.07 -2.75
C LEU A 37 6.50 7.72 -1.35
N LYS A 38 5.83 8.85 -1.21
CA LYS A 38 5.63 9.57 0.07
C LYS A 38 4.23 9.32 0.61
N CYS A 39 4.10 9.19 1.93
CA CYS A 39 2.80 9.20 2.58
C CYS A 39 2.15 10.59 2.45
N ARG A 40 0.87 10.64 2.06
CA ARG A 40 0.13 11.90 1.87
C ARG A 40 -0.18 12.63 3.18
N SER A 41 -0.35 11.92 4.29
CA SER A 41 -0.65 12.56 5.59
C SER A 41 0.60 13.10 6.29
N CYS A 42 1.73 12.40 6.23
CA CYS A 42 2.90 12.73 7.06
C CYS A 42 4.20 12.96 6.27
N GLY A 43 4.17 12.87 4.94
CA GLY A 43 5.34 13.05 4.07
C GLY A 43 6.39 11.93 4.16
N SER A 44 6.24 10.98 5.08
CA SER A 44 7.22 9.91 5.30
C SER A 44 7.30 8.94 4.13
N LYS A 45 8.52 8.51 3.79
CA LYS A 45 8.81 7.47 2.79
C LYS A 45 8.79 6.06 3.39
N LYS A 46 8.59 5.93 4.71
CA LYS A 46 8.57 4.63 5.41
C LYS A 46 7.19 3.97 5.24
N LEU A 47 7.01 3.28 4.12
CA LEU A 47 5.80 2.54 3.76
C LEU A 47 6.02 1.03 3.91
N ARG A 48 4.96 0.28 4.16
CA ARG A 48 4.95 -1.19 4.20
C ARG A 48 3.77 -1.73 3.40
N THR A 49 3.85 -2.96 2.94
CA THR A 49 2.70 -3.67 2.39
C THR A 49 1.72 -4.07 3.50
N PRO A 50 0.40 -4.05 3.24
CA PRO A 50 -0.60 -4.58 4.15
C PRO A 50 -0.37 -6.09 4.37
N ARG A 51 -0.50 -6.55 5.62
CA ARG A 51 -0.43 -7.98 5.93
C ARG A 51 -1.59 -8.70 5.26
N LYS A 52 -1.31 -9.79 4.54
CA LYS A 52 -2.32 -10.75 4.13
C LYS A 52 -2.83 -11.45 5.39
N LYS A 53 -4.15 -11.55 5.53
CA LYS A 53 -4.82 -12.31 6.58
C LYS A 53 -5.30 -13.62 6.01
#